data_AF-G3BL64-F1
#
_entry.id   AF-G3BL64-F1
#
_cell.length_a   1.000
_cell.length_b   1.000
_cell.length_c   1.000
_cell.angle_alpha   90.00
_cell.angle_beta   90.00
_cell.angle_gamma   90.00
#
_symmetry.space_group_name_H-M   'P 1'
#
loop_
_entity.id
_entity.type
_entity.pdbx_description
1 polymer ?
#
loop_
_entity_poly.entity_id
_entity_poly.type
_entity_poly.pdbx_seq_one_letter_code
_entity_poly.pdbx_strand_id
1 'polypeptide(L)' 'YRKDRHATMKQENSHLSNNDISISLGKKWNSESPAVRQKYTELAKMHKERL' A
#
# COMPACT_ATOMS: atom_id res chain seq x y z
N TYR A 1 4.13 -1.91 0.89
CA TYR A 1 2.86 -1.55 0.22
C TYR A 1 2.45 -0.11 0.45
N ARG A 2 2.05 0.29 1.67
CA ARG A 2 1.60 1.68 1.93
C ARG A 2 2.64 2.73 1.56
N LYS A 3 3.90 2.55 1.97
CA LYS A 3 4.99 3.49 1.68
C LYS A 3 5.18 3.74 0.17
N ASP A 4 5.23 2.68 -0.63
CA ASP A 4 5.36 2.76 -2.10
C ASP A 4 4.15 3.44 -2.75
N ARG A 5 2.94 2.95 -2.46
CA ARG A 5 1.73 3.36 -3.17
C ARG A 5 1.21 4.73 -2.72
N HIS A 6 1.50 5.15 -1.49
CA HIS A 6 1.06 6.44 -0.96
C HIS A 6 1.74 7.62 -1.65
N ALA A 7 3.02 7.52 -1.99
CA ALA A 7 3.72 8.59 -2.71
C ALA A 7 3.06 8.86 -4.08
N THR A 8 2.84 7.79 -4.85
CA THR A 8 2.13 7.86 -6.14
C THR A 8 0.71 8.38 -5.97
N MET A 9 -0.07 7.85 -5.02
CA MET A 9 -1.46 8.30 -4.82
C MET A 9 -1.56 9.76 -4.35
N LYS A 10 -0.61 10.24 -3.55
CA LYS A 10 -0.55 11.65 -3.14
C LYS A 10 -0.17 12.57 -4.29
N GLN A 11 0.65 12.10 -5.23
CA GLN A 11 1.02 12.85 -6.42
C GLN A 11 -0.13 12.91 -7.44
N GLU A 12 -0.81 11.78 -7.67
CA GLU A 12 -1.98 11.68 -8.55
C GLU A 12 -3.22 12.36 -7.98
N ASN A 13 -3.34 12.39 -6.65
CA ASN A 13 -4.48 12.96 -5.93
C ASN A 13 -4.02 13.98 -4.90
N SER A 14 -3.30 15.01 -5.37
CA SER A 14 -2.77 16.08 -4.53
C SER A 14 -3.85 16.88 -3.78
N HIS A 15 -5.11 16.77 -4.21
CA HIS A 15 -6.28 17.39 -3.60
C HIS A 15 -6.92 16.53 -2.50
N LEU A 16 -6.60 15.24 -2.40
CA LEU A 16 -7.14 14.36 -1.37
C LEU A 16 -6.35 14.48 -0.08
N SER A 17 -7.04 14.45 1.05
CA SER A 17 -6.36 14.43 2.34
C SER A 17 -5.63 13.10 2.54
N ASN A 18 -4.61 13.10 3.41
CA ASN A 18 -3.92 11.85 3.79
C ASN A 18 -4.90 10.79 4.35
N ASN A 19 -6.02 11.21 4.95
CA ASN A 19 -7.05 10.29 5.45
C ASN A 19 -7.77 9.61 4.28
N ASP A 20 -8.20 10.38 3.28
CA ASP A 20 -8.87 9.87 2.09
C ASP A 20 -7.96 8.94 1.28
N ILE A 21 -6.67 9.32 1.16
CA ILE A 21 -5.65 8.46 0.54
C ILE A 21 -5.53 7.15 1.33
N SER A 22 -5.53 7.20 2.66
CA SER A 22 -5.42 5.99 3.49
C SER A 22 -6.64 5.06 3.35
N ILE A 23 -7.85 5.62 3.32
CA ILE A 23 -9.09 4.86 3.08
C ILE A 23 -9.06 4.23 1.68
N SER A 24 -8.70 5.01 0.67
CA SER A 24 -8.61 4.55 -0.72
C SER A 24 -7.54 3.45 -0.87
N LEU A 25 -6.38 3.59 -0.23
CA LEU A 25 -5.33 2.57 -0.21
C LEU A 25 -5.80 1.26 0.44
N GLY A 26 -6.57 1.35 1.54
CA GLY A 26 -7.15 0.19 2.20
C GLY A 26 -8.14 -0.55 1.32
N LYS A 27 -9.02 0.19 0.62
CA LYS A 27 -9.92 -0.39 -0.39
C LYS A 27 -9.14 -1.05 -1.53
N LYS A 28 -8.14 -0.34 -2.08
CA LYS A 28 -7.27 -0.85 -3.15
C LYS A 28 -6.57 -2.14 -2.72
N TRP A 29 -6.06 -2.21 -1.50
CA TRP A 29 -5.44 -3.42 -0.96
C TRP A 29 -6.40 -4.61 -0.88
N ASN A 30 -7.64 -4.39 -0.44
CA ASN A 30 -8.64 -5.45 -0.36
C ASN A 30 -9.08 -5.96 -1.74
N SER A 31 -9.08 -5.09 -2.75
CA SER A 31 -9.38 -5.43 -4.14
C SER A 31 -8.15 -5.86 -4.95
N GLU A 32 -6.95 -5.81 -4.38
CA GLU A 32 -5.70 -6.15 -5.07
C GLU A 32 -5.60 -7.67 -5.26
N SER A 33 -4.93 -8.10 -6.33
CA SER A 33 -4.82 -9.52 -6.66
C SER A 33 -4.09 -10.33 -5.57
N PRO A 34 -4.43 -11.63 -5.41
CA PRO A 34 -3.76 -12.50 -4.43
C PRO A 34 -2.23 -12.55 -4.60
N ALA A 35 -1.74 -12.53 -5.85
CA ALA A 35 -0.31 -12.55 -6.16
C ALA A 35 0.42 -11.31 -5.62
N VAL A 36 -0.18 -10.13 -5.75
CA VAL A 36 0.41 -8.89 -5.21
C VAL A 36 0.36 -8.91 -3.69
N ARG A 37 -0.74 -9.39 -3.10
CA ARG A 37 -0.85 -9.51 -1.64
C ARG A 37 0.21 -10.46 -1.06
N GLN A 38 0.44 -11.61 -1.72
CA GLN A 38 1.50 -12.55 -1.34
C GLN A 38 2.88 -11.92 -1.45
N LYS A 39 3.21 -11.27 -2.57
CA LYS A 39 4.50 -10.58 -2.75
C LYS A 39 4.79 -9.60 -1.62
N TYR A 40 3.82 -8.75 -1.26
CA TYR A 40 4.04 -7.77 -0.19
C TYR A 40 4.03 -8.38 1.22
N THR A 41 3.32 -9.49 1.42
CA THR A 41 3.39 -10.26 2.66
C THR A 41 4.76 -10.90 2.84
N GLU A 42 5.33 -11.47 1.78
CA GLU A 42 6.66 -12.06 1.78
C GLU A 42 7.75 -11.01 2.00
N LEU A 43 7.65 -9.87 1.31
CA LEU A 43 8.54 -8.72 1.56
C LEU A 43 8.47 -8.26 3.02
N ALA A 44 7.28 -8.20 3.63
CA ALA A 44 7.12 -7.84 5.04
C ALA A 44 7.73 -8.89 5.97
N LYS A 45 7.58 -10.18 5.65
CA LYS A 45 8.17 -11.30 6.39
C LYS A 45 9.71 -11.23 6.34
N MET A 46 10.30 -11.08 5.15
CA MET A 46 11.75 -10.93 4.98
C MET A 46 12.28 -9.72 5.74
N HIS A 47 11.53 -8.61 5.77
CA HIS A 47 11.94 -7.42 6.50
C HIS A 47 11.92 -7.62 8.02
N LYS A 48 10.97 -8.43 8.52
CA LYS A 48 10.86 -8.79 9.94
C LYS A 48 11.96 -9.77 10.35
N GLU A 49 12.31 -10.72 9.51
CA GLU A 49 13.38 -11.70 9.79
C GLU A 49 14.78 -11.08 9.74
N ARG A 50 14.93 -9.92 9.10
CA ARG A 50 16.18 -9.15 9.04
C ARG A 50 16.35 -8.18 10.22
N LEU A 51 15.33 -8.02 11.07
CA LEU A 51 15.33 -7.23 12.31
C LEU A 51 15.71 -8.10 13.50
#